data_AF-A0A1T3BUA7-F1
#
_entry.id   AF-A0A1T3BUA7-F1
#
_cell.length_a   1.000
_cell.length_b   1.000
_cell.length_c   1.000
_cell.angle_alpha   90.00
_cell.angle_beta   90.00
_cell.angle_gamma   90.00
#
_symmetry.space_group_name_H-M   'P 1'
#
loop_
_entity.id
_entity.type
_entity.pdbx_description
1 polymer ?
#
loop_
_entity_poly.entity_id
_entity_poly.type
_entity_poly.pdbx_seq_one_letter_code
_entity_poly.pdbx_strand_id
1 'polypeptide(L)'
;MFRGFRNNFYRYFPRSNLAIRHIQAHDGWCDASGDANYNRLVRLPYPKSAEKMQREDGIYDMGLILDWNIRERKMAKGSAIFIHLARNNYTPTEGCIALSYRDMQRILPYINQQTKIIVLG
;
A
#
# COMPACT_ATOMS: atom_id res chain seq x y z
N MET A 1 -3.70 -0.73 11.34
CA MET A 1 -2.54 -0.09 12.02
C MET A 1 -1.66 0.46 10.92
N PHE A 2 -1.31 1.74 10.99
CA PHE A 2 -0.53 2.41 9.96
C PHE A 2 0.86 1.76 9.86
N ARG A 3 1.17 1.17 8.71
CA ARG A 3 2.42 0.43 8.43
C ARG A 3 2.85 0.72 7.01
N GLY A 4 4.14 0.65 6.74
CA GLY A 4 4.66 0.79 5.38
C GLY A 4 5.11 -0.54 4.78
N PHE A 5 5.35 -0.51 3.49
CA PHE A 5 6.01 -1.58 2.77
C PHE A 5 7.06 -1.02 1.81
N ARG A 6 8.02 -1.86 1.45
CA ARG A 6 9.04 -1.56 0.45
C ARG A 6 9.37 -2.80 -0.37
N ASN A 7 9.75 -2.60 -1.62
CA ASN A 7 10.37 -3.65 -2.42
C ASN A 7 11.89 -3.68 -2.19
N ASN A 8 12.54 -4.74 -2.65
CA ASN A 8 13.98 -4.94 -2.50
C ASN A 8 14.82 -4.17 -3.52
N PHE A 9 14.22 -3.65 -4.59
CA PHE A 9 14.94 -2.99 -5.68
C PHE A 9 15.31 -1.52 -5.38
N TYR A 10 14.60 -0.86 -4.47
CA TYR A 10 14.94 0.52 -4.09
C TYR A 10 16.10 0.55 -3.08
N ARG A 11 17.26 1.00 -3.57
CA ARG A 11 18.53 1.06 -2.84
C ARG A 11 18.48 2.03 -1.65
N TYR A 12 17.72 3.12 -1.77
CA TYR A 12 17.53 4.12 -0.73
C TYR A 12 16.07 4.21 -0.31
N PHE A 13 15.81 3.75 0.93
CA PHE A 13 14.54 3.95 1.61
C PHE A 13 14.71 5.09 2.63
N PRO A 14 13.87 6.15 2.60
CA PRO A 14 13.94 7.25 3.54
C PRO A 14 13.72 6.76 4.97
N ARG A 15 14.27 7.49 5.95
CA ARG A 15 13.97 7.19 7.36
C ARG A 15 12.45 7.25 7.58
N SER A 16 11.93 6.27 8.30
CA SER A 16 10.51 6.17 8.64
C SER A 16 10.35 5.81 10.11
N ASN A 17 9.35 6.41 10.75
CA ASN A 17 8.94 6.05 12.11
C ASN A 17 7.89 4.93 12.12
N LEU A 18 7.58 4.35 10.95
CA LEU A 18 6.64 3.26 10.80
C LEU A 18 7.36 1.93 10.68
N ALA A 19 6.69 0.86 11.09
CA ALA A 19 7.14 -0.49 10.75
C ALA A 19 7.02 -0.69 9.23
N ILE A 20 8.14 -1.02 8.59
CA ILE A 20 8.23 -1.26 7.14
C ILE A 20 8.41 -2.74 6.88
N ARG A 21 7.50 -3.33 6.09
CA ARG A 21 7.63 -4.72 5.61
C ARG A 21 8.36 -4.75 4.25
N HIS A 22 9.29 -5.69 4.10
CA HIS A 22 9.83 -6.03 2.78
C HIS A 22 8.86 -6.92 2.01
N ILE A 23 8.40 -6.45 0.85
CA ILE A 23 7.57 -7.20 -0.08
C ILE A 23 8.39 -8.34 -0.69
N GLN A 24 7.81 -9.53 -0.68
CA GLN A 24 8.35 -10.72 -1.34
C GLN A 24 7.64 -10.99 -2.66
N ALA A 25 8.27 -11.78 -3.54
CA ALA A 25 7.68 -12.16 -4.84
C ALA A 25 6.35 -12.91 -4.71
N HIS A 26 6.14 -13.58 -3.58
CA HIS A 26 4.91 -14.30 -3.25
C HIS A 26 3.94 -13.50 -2.39
N ASP A 27 4.19 -12.21 -2.11
CA ASP A 27 3.23 -11.39 -1.37
C ASP A 27 2.12 -10.91 -2.31
N GLY A 28 0.87 -11.12 -1.91
CA GLY A 28 -0.33 -10.56 -2.54
C GLY A 28 -1.24 -9.87 -1.53
N TRP A 29 -2.16 -9.03 -1.99
CA TRP A 29 -3.18 -8.39 -1.16
C TRP A 29 -4.56 -8.79 -1.62
N CYS A 30 -5.31 -9.50 -0.77
CA CYS A 30 -6.61 -10.00 -1.15
C CYS A 30 -7.63 -8.86 -1.34
N ASP A 31 -8.22 -8.79 -2.53
CA ASP A 31 -9.25 -7.84 -2.95
C ASP A 31 -10.61 -8.52 -3.22
N ALA A 32 -10.68 -9.85 -3.06
CA ALA A 32 -11.91 -10.62 -3.20
C ALA A 32 -12.92 -10.31 -2.08
N SER A 33 -13.95 -9.52 -2.41
CA SER A 33 -15.09 -9.27 -1.52
C SER A 33 -15.86 -10.57 -1.29
N GLY A 34 -15.78 -11.11 -0.07
CA GLY A 34 -16.34 -12.43 0.28
C GLY A 34 -15.31 -13.42 0.82
N ASP A 35 -14.01 -13.10 0.72
CA ASP A 35 -12.94 -13.89 1.33
C ASP A 35 -12.72 -13.49 2.79
N ALA A 36 -12.44 -14.45 3.67
CA ALA A 36 -12.08 -14.20 5.07
C ALA A 36 -10.79 -13.38 5.22
N ASN A 37 -9.94 -13.39 4.19
CA ASN A 37 -8.72 -12.61 4.07
C ASN A 37 -8.91 -11.30 3.30
N TYR A 38 -10.15 -10.90 2.97
CA TYR A 38 -10.40 -9.63 2.28
C TYR A 38 -9.66 -8.46 2.95
N ASN A 39 -8.99 -7.63 2.15
CA ASN A 39 -8.16 -6.51 2.60
C ASN A 39 -7.06 -6.92 3.61
N ARG A 40 -6.36 -8.01 3.31
CA ARG A 40 -5.19 -8.52 4.05
C ARG A 40 -4.10 -8.99 3.09
N LEU A 41 -2.87 -9.00 3.60
CA LEU A 41 -1.75 -9.66 2.95
C LEU A 41 -1.97 -11.18 2.94
N VAL A 42 -1.76 -11.79 1.79
CA VAL A 42 -1.85 -13.24 1.53
C VAL A 42 -0.61 -13.70 0.76
N ARG A 43 -0.41 -15.01 0.67
CA ARG A 43 0.67 -15.62 -0.11
C ARG A 43 0.14 -16.08 -1.46
N LEU A 44 0.86 -15.77 -2.53
CA LEU A 44 0.60 -16.22 -3.90
C LEU A 44 1.30 -17.58 -4.19
N PRO A 45 0.71 -18.44 -5.03
CA PRO A 45 -0.62 -18.29 -5.65
C PRO A 45 -1.73 -18.39 -4.59
N TYR A 46 -2.76 -17.56 -4.73
CA TYR A 46 -3.89 -17.50 -3.79
C TYR A 46 -5.17 -17.96 -4.53
N PRO A 47 -6.05 -18.77 -3.92
CA PRO A 47 -7.20 -19.38 -4.62
C PRO A 47 -8.32 -18.39 -4.97
N LYS A 48 -8.29 -17.17 -4.43
CA LYS A 48 -9.19 -16.08 -4.78
C LYS A 48 -8.39 -14.91 -5.37
N SER A 49 -9.09 -13.85 -5.78
CA SER A 49 -8.45 -12.63 -6.26
C SER A 49 -7.54 -12.02 -5.19
N ALA A 50 -6.33 -11.67 -5.61
CA ALA A 50 -5.35 -10.96 -4.83
C ALA A 50 -4.43 -10.14 -5.74
N GLU A 51 -4.24 -8.87 -5.41
CA GLU A 51 -3.33 -7.99 -6.10
C GLU A 51 -1.88 -8.36 -5.77
N LYS A 52 -1.02 -8.49 -6.78
CA LYS A 52 0.40 -8.77 -6.58
C LYS A 52 1.10 -7.57 -5.96
N MET A 53 1.78 -7.76 -4.83
CA MET A 53 2.50 -6.67 -4.16
C MET A 53 3.83 -6.34 -4.84
N GLN A 54 4.52 -7.33 -5.40
CA GLN A 54 5.72 -7.09 -6.21
C GLN A 54 5.32 -6.86 -7.67
N ARG A 55 5.21 -5.58 -8.07
CA ARG A 55 4.79 -5.17 -9.41
C ARG A 55 5.99 -4.76 -10.27
N GLU A 56 5.91 -5.05 -11.57
CA GLU A 56 6.94 -4.68 -12.55
C GLU A 56 6.94 -3.18 -12.86
N ASP A 57 5.78 -2.52 -12.69
CA ASP A 57 5.63 -1.08 -12.87
C ASP A 57 6.18 -0.25 -11.70
N GLY A 58 6.68 -0.90 -10.64
CA GLY A 58 7.37 -0.27 -9.51
C GLY A 58 6.49 0.61 -8.61
N ILE A 59 5.17 0.68 -8.82
CA ILE A 59 4.32 1.60 -8.04
C ILE A 59 4.30 1.24 -6.55
N TYR A 60 4.48 -0.05 -6.23
CA TYR A 60 4.58 -0.58 -4.86
C TYR A 60 6.01 -0.76 -4.36
N ASP A 61 6.99 -0.14 -5.01
CA ASP A 61 8.35 -0.15 -4.50
C ASP A 61 8.48 0.52 -3.13
N MET A 62 7.58 1.45 -2.84
CA MET A 62 7.39 2.07 -1.54
C MET A 62 5.93 2.45 -1.37
N GLY A 63 5.39 2.15 -0.19
CA GLY A 63 4.03 2.60 0.11
C GLY A 63 3.66 2.49 1.59
N LEU A 64 2.52 3.08 1.90
CA LEU A 64 1.92 3.14 3.22
C LEU A 64 0.53 2.53 3.17
N ILE A 65 0.29 1.58 4.06
CA ILE A 65 -1.00 0.95 4.24
C ILE A 65 -1.88 1.92 5.05
N LEU A 66 -2.88 2.50 4.39
CA LEU A 66 -3.90 3.30 5.05
C LEU A 66 -4.85 2.38 5.80
N ASP A 67 -5.39 2.84 6.93
CA ASP A 67 -6.31 2.04 7.74
C ASP A 67 -7.74 1.99 7.18
N TRP A 68 -7.94 2.51 5.96
CA TRP A 68 -9.19 2.42 5.23
C TRP A 68 -9.66 0.96 5.11
N ASN A 69 -10.85 0.69 5.65
CA ASN A 69 -11.46 -0.63 5.63
C ASN A 69 -10.57 -1.75 6.23
N ILE A 70 -9.64 -1.43 7.13
CA ILE A 70 -8.74 -2.43 7.77
C ILE A 70 -9.24 -2.89 9.13
N ARG A 71 -9.71 -1.97 9.99
CA ARG A 71 -10.17 -2.32 11.35
C ARG A 71 -11.51 -3.05 11.31
N GLU A 72 -12.47 -2.48 10.59
CA GLU A 72 -13.77 -3.07 10.30
C GLU A 72 -13.87 -3.30 8.79
N ARG A 73 -13.42 -4.48 8.34
CA ARG A 73 -13.44 -4.86 6.92
C ARG A 73 -14.88 -5.10 6.47
N LYS A 74 -15.47 -4.11 5.84
CA LYS A 74 -16.78 -4.20 5.17
C LYS A 74 -16.55 -4.64 3.74
N MET A 75 -17.21 -5.71 3.34
CA MET A 75 -17.13 -6.22 1.96
C MET A 75 -17.55 -5.15 0.96
N ALA A 76 -16.92 -5.13 -0.22
CA ALA A 76 -17.20 -4.18 -1.30
C ALA A 76 -17.06 -2.69 -0.90
N LYS A 77 -16.26 -2.35 0.11
CA LYS A 77 -15.93 -0.96 0.50
C LYS A 77 -14.50 -0.55 0.13
N GLY A 78 -13.94 -1.21 -0.88
CA GLY A 78 -12.57 -0.98 -1.36
C GLY A 78 -11.54 -1.77 -0.55
N SER A 79 -10.48 -2.17 -1.24
CA SER A 79 -9.31 -2.88 -0.71
C SER A 79 -8.05 -2.27 -1.28
N ALA A 80 -6.90 -2.60 -0.67
CA ALA A 80 -5.59 -2.15 -1.15
C ALA A 80 -5.44 -0.62 -1.25
N ILE A 81 -6.16 0.14 -0.43
CA ILE A 81 -6.07 1.60 -0.42
C ILE A 81 -4.78 2.02 0.28
N PHE A 82 -3.79 2.39 -0.52
CA PHE A 82 -2.45 2.75 -0.08
C PHE A 82 -2.08 4.18 -0.48
N ILE A 83 -1.06 4.72 0.18
CA ILE A 83 -0.19 5.72 -0.45
C ILE A 83 0.91 4.96 -1.15
N HIS A 84 1.17 5.23 -2.42
CA HIS A 84 2.23 4.56 -3.18
C HIS A 84 2.91 5.51 -4.16
N LEU A 85 3.93 5.02 -4.86
CA LEU A 85 4.63 5.83 -5.86
C LEU A 85 3.75 6.02 -7.10
N ALA A 86 3.65 7.25 -7.57
CA ALA A 86 2.91 7.58 -8.78
C ALA A 86 3.56 6.92 -10.00
N ARG A 87 2.71 6.50 -10.95
CA ARG A 87 3.16 6.16 -12.31
C ARG A 87 3.67 7.42 -13.01
N ASN A 88 4.46 7.24 -14.07
CA ASN A 88 4.80 8.33 -14.97
C ASN A 88 3.52 9.05 -15.42
N ASN A 89 3.55 10.39 -15.43
CA ASN A 89 2.42 11.27 -15.76
C ASN A 89 1.22 11.22 -14.80
N TYR A 90 1.34 10.61 -13.61
CA TYR A 90 0.26 10.60 -12.59
C TYR A 90 -1.08 10.10 -13.12
N THR A 91 -1.07 9.00 -13.89
CA THR A 91 -2.31 8.39 -14.36
C THR A 91 -3.27 8.11 -13.18
N PRO A 92 -4.59 8.28 -13.36
CA PRO A 92 -5.56 8.10 -12.29
C PRO A 92 -5.42 6.76 -11.56
N THR A 93 -5.66 6.78 -10.25
CA THR A 93 -5.68 5.60 -9.39
C THR A 93 -7.12 5.14 -9.16
N GLU A 94 -7.29 3.86 -8.81
CA GLU A 94 -8.59 3.30 -8.42
C GLU A 94 -8.80 3.47 -6.90
N GLY A 95 -8.55 4.67 -6.39
CA GLY A 95 -8.79 5.06 -4.99
C GLY A 95 -7.55 5.16 -4.09
N CYS A 96 -6.38 4.71 -4.55
CA CYS A 96 -5.11 4.96 -3.85
C CYS A 96 -4.66 6.42 -3.95
N ILE A 97 -3.76 6.84 -3.06
CA ILE A 97 -3.09 8.13 -3.13
C ILE A 97 -1.71 7.94 -3.78
N ALA A 98 -1.52 8.49 -4.97
CA ALA A 98 -0.24 8.42 -5.68
C ALA A 98 0.61 9.66 -5.39
N LEU A 99 1.87 9.46 -4.96
CA LEU A 99 2.83 10.53 -4.72
C LEU A 99 4.10 10.35 -5.55
N SER A 100 4.77 11.44 -5.92
CA SER A 100 6.13 11.34 -6.43
C SER A 100 7.05 10.68 -5.41
N TYR A 101 8.13 10.07 -5.89
CA TYR A 101 9.20 9.61 -5.01
C TYR A 101 9.70 10.76 -4.12
N ARG A 102 9.95 11.94 -4.70
CA ARG A 102 10.43 13.13 -3.97
C ARG A 102 9.53 13.52 -2.80
N ASP A 103 8.21 13.49 -2.99
CA ASP A 103 7.26 13.88 -1.94
C ASP A 103 7.11 12.79 -0.90
N MET A 104 7.11 11.52 -1.31
CA MET A 104 7.19 10.38 -0.39
C MET A 104 8.43 10.50 0.51
N GLN A 105 9.61 10.84 -0.04
CA GLN A 105 10.83 11.05 0.75
C GLN A 105 10.70 12.19 1.76
N ARG A 106 9.96 13.25 1.43
CA ARG A 106 9.76 14.40 2.33
C ARG A 106 8.83 14.08 3.48
N ILE A 107 7.73 13.36 3.21
CA ILE A 107 6.70 13.12 4.24
C ILE A 107 7.05 11.95 5.14
N LEU A 108 7.69 10.89 4.62
CA LEU A 108 7.89 9.63 5.33
C LEU A 108 8.60 9.76 6.68
N PRO A 109 9.59 10.66 6.87
CA PRO A 109 10.21 10.90 8.17
C PRO A 109 9.29 11.53 9.23
N TYR A 110 8.19 12.15 8.83
CA TYR A 110 7.25 12.83 9.72
C TYR A 110 5.98 12.02 10.00
N ILE A 111 5.72 10.97 9.21
CA ILE A 111 4.56 10.11 9.39
C ILE A 111 4.84 9.08 10.49
N ASN A 112 3.90 8.94 11.41
CA ASN A 112 3.90 7.94 12.49
C ASN A 112 2.49 7.34 12.68
N GLN A 113 2.33 6.50 13.70
CA GLN A 113 1.06 5.79 13.95
C GLN A 113 -0.09 6.71 14.39
N GLN A 114 0.22 7.94 14.81
CA GLN A 114 -0.73 8.97 15.24
C GLN A 114 -1.10 9.93 14.10
N THR A 115 -0.38 9.89 12.97
CA THR A 115 -0.69 10.70 11.79
C THR A 115 -2.06 10.34 11.24
N LYS A 116 -2.88 11.37 11.00
CA LYS A 116 -4.16 11.24 10.30
C LYS A 116 -4.02 11.80 8.90
N ILE A 117 -4.55 11.08 7.93
CA ILE A 117 -4.60 11.50 6.52
C ILE A 117 -6.06 11.77 6.18
N ILE A 118 -6.33 12.99 5.76
CA ILE A 118 -7.67 13.47 5.44
C ILE A 118 -7.68 13.77 3.94
N VAL A 119 -8.55 13.07 3.21
CA VAL A 119 -8.81 13.36 1.80
C VAL A 119 -10.01 14.29 1.75
N LEU A 120 -9.79 15.51 1.26
CA LEU A 120 -10.84 16.50 1.05
C LEU A 120 -11.37 16.35 -0.38
N GLY A 121 -12.70 16.37 -0.52
CA GLY A 121 -13.39 16.39 -1.81
C GLY A 121 -13.60 17.79 -2.34
#